data_AF-A0A9W6LWX3-F1
#
_entry.id   AF-A0A9W6LWX3-F1
#
_cell.length_a   1.000
_cell.length_b   1.000
_cell.length_c   1.000
_cell.angle_alpha   90.00
_cell.angle_beta   90.00
_cell.angle_gamma   90.00
#
_symmetry.space_group_name_H-M   'P 1'
#
loop_
_entity.id
_entity.type
_entity.pdbx_description
1 polymer ?
#
loop_
_entity_poly.entity_id
_entity_poly.type
_entity_poly.pdbx_seq_one_letter_code
_entity_poly.pdbx_strand_id
1 'polypeptide(L)' 'MSRQEEHHVPAPGEPSVPELEDDETVAPRPEEEIADVLRAEPDVEDHTRSA' A
#
# COMPACT_ATOMS: atom_id res chain seq x y z
N MET A 1 5.65 -14.25 -2.13
CA MET A 1 4.91 -13.47 -3.14
C MET A 1 5.66 -12.16 -3.30
N SER A 2 6.52 -12.08 -4.32
CA SER A 2 7.43 -10.95 -4.51
C SER A 2 6.65 -9.72 -4.96
N ARG A 3 6.99 -8.61 -4.30
CA ARG A 3 6.64 -7.23 -4.59
C ARG A 3 7.08 -6.90 -6.03
N GLN A 4 6.14 -6.84 -6.96
CA GLN A 4 6.35 -6.19 -8.24
C GLN A 4 5.07 -5.40 -8.53
N GLU A 5 5.10 -4.11 -8.22
CA GLU A 5 4.50 -3.14 -9.13
C GLU A 5 5.18 -3.40 -10.47
N GLU A 6 4.62 -4.33 -11.24
CA GLU A 6 5.04 -4.61 -12.60
C GLU A 6 5.05 -3.26 -13.31
N HIS A 7 6.20 -2.88 -13.87
CA HIS A 7 6.38 -1.61 -14.55
C HIS A 7 5.54 -1.64 -15.83
N HIS A 8 4.23 -1.44 -15.71
CA HIS A 8 3.28 -1.53 -16.81
C HIS A 8 3.42 -0.28 -17.68
N VAL A 9 3.68 -0.50 -18.96
CA VAL A 9 3.61 0.55 -19.96
C VAL A 9 2.21 0.47 -20.58
N PRO A 10 1.36 1.50 -20.43
CA PRO A 10 0.00 1.49 -20.95
C PRO A 10 -0.05 1.22 -22.46
N ALA A 11 -1.00 0.40 -22.89
CA ALA A 11 -1.24 0.16 -24.31
C ALA A 11 -1.85 1.40 -25.00
N PRO A 12 -1.80 1.51 -26.34
CA PRO A 12 -2.47 2.59 -27.06
C PRO A 12 -3.99 2.58 -26.79
N GLY A 13 -4.48 3.58 -26.05
CA GLY A 13 -5.88 3.71 -25.64
C GLY A 13 -6.13 3.43 -24.15
N GLU A 14 -5.14 2.91 -23.42
CA GLU A 14 -5.17 2.84 -21.96
C GLU A 14 -4.77 4.20 -21.34
N PRO A 15 -5.40 4.61 -20.22
CA PRO A 15 -5.03 5.84 -19.54
C PRO A 15 -3.58 5.77 -19.06
N SER A 16 -2.81 6.82 -19.33
CA SER A 16 -1.40 6.89 -18.92
C SER A 16 -1.21 7.13 -17.43
N VAL A 17 -2.28 7.51 -16.74
CA VAL A 17 -2.34 7.72 -15.29
C VAL A 17 -3.20 6.59 -14.72
N PRO A 18 -2.74 5.84 -13.71
CA PRO A 18 -3.59 4.88 -13.01
C PRO A 18 -4.84 5.55 -12.46
N GLU A 19 -5.99 4.87 -12.53
CA GLU A 19 -7.19 5.37 -11.87
C GLU A 19 -6.97 5.38 -10.35
N LEU A 20 -7.32 6.48 -9.70
CA LEU A 20 -7.41 6.51 -8.25
C LEU A 20 -8.55 5.58 -7.82
N GLU A 21 -8.42 4.92 -6.67
CA GLU A 21 -9.55 4.18 -6.10
C GLU A 21 -10.77 5.10 -5.98
N ASP A 22 -11.96 4.56 -6.28
CA ASP A 22 -13.20 5.28 -6.12
C ASP A 22 -13.37 5.60 -4.63
N ASP A 23 -12.99 6.84 -4.29
CA ASP A 23 -13.47 7.65 -3.18
C ASP A 23 -12.48 7.91 -2.01
N GLU A 24 -11.69 8.99 -2.14
CA GLU A 24 -10.96 9.63 -1.01
C GLU A 24 -11.91 10.13 0.12
N THR A 25 -13.22 10.17 -0.12
CA THR A 25 -14.26 10.59 0.84
C THR A 25 -15.09 9.43 1.40
N VAL A 26 -14.87 8.20 0.92
CA VAL A 26 -15.42 6.99 1.55
C VAL A 26 -14.67 6.73 2.84
N ALA A 27 -15.42 6.41 3.88
CA ALA A 27 -14.83 5.99 5.14
C ALA A 27 -13.94 4.76 4.89
N PRO A 28 -12.78 4.66 5.57
CA PRO A 28 -11.91 3.51 5.47
C PRO A 28 -12.69 2.22 5.71
N ARG A 29 -12.27 1.12 5.07
CA ARG A 29 -12.90 -0.17 5.36
C ARG A 29 -12.65 -0.54 6.83
N PRO A 30 -13.58 -1.24 7.50
CA PRO A 30 -13.42 -1.60 8.91
C PRO A 30 -12.11 -2.36 9.20
N GLU A 31 -11.65 -3.18 8.26
CA GLU A 31 -10.39 -3.94 8.38
C GLU A 31 -9.15 -3.03 8.35
N GLU A 32 -9.21 -1.91 7.63
CA GLU A 32 -8.12 -0.94 7.52
C GLU A 32 -7.96 -0.15 8.81
N GLU A 33 -9.05 0.27 9.44
CA GLU A 33 -9.01 0.91 10.78
C GLU A 33 -8.34 -0.01 11.83
N ILE A 34 -8.64 -1.32 11.77
CA ILE A 34 -8.01 -2.31 12.66
C ILE A 34 -6.51 -2.44 12.37
N ALA A 35 -6.13 -2.49 11.10
CA ALA A 35 -4.72 -2.61 10.70
C ALA A 35 -3.88 -1.40 11.15
N ASP A 36 -4.45 -0.20 11.12
CA ASP A 36 -3.78 1.00 11.61
C ASP A 36 -3.58 1.00 13.11
N VAL A 37 -4.59 0.57 13.89
CA VAL A 37 -4.45 0.39 15.34
C VAL A 37 -3.35 -0.61 15.67
N LEU A 38 -3.29 -1.73 14.95
CA LEU A 38 -2.27 -2.76 15.15
C LEU A 38 -0.86 -2.32 14.75
N ARG A 39 -0.72 -1.30 13.90
CA ARG A 39 0.56 -0.75 13.43
C ARG A 39 0.92 0.59 14.10
N ALA A 40 0.09 1.10 15.00
CA ALA A 40 0.25 2.44 15.58
C ALA A 40 1.54 2.57 16.41
N GLU A 41 2.05 1.46 16.95
CA GLU A 41 3.30 1.43 17.71
C GLU A 41 4.49 1.17 16.76
N PRO A 42 5.49 2.06 16.73
CA PRO A 42 6.69 1.83 15.95
C PRO A 42 7.45 0.64 16.52
N ASP A 43 7.96 -0.22 15.64
CA ASP A 43 8.90 -1.27 16.00
C ASP A 43 10.22 -0.65 16.44
N VAL A 44 10.53 -0.78 17.74
CA VAL A 44 11.74 -0.23 18.36
C VAL A 44 12.83 -1.29 18.56
N GLU A 45 12.57 -2.52 18.14
CA GLU A 45 13.57 -3.59 18.24
C GLU A 45 14.74 -3.32 17.28
N ASP A 46 15.97 -3.48 17.79
CA ASP A 46 17.17 -3.34 16.97
C ASP A 46 17.35 -4.59 16.10
N HIS A 47 16.93 -4.46 14.84
CA HIS A 47 17.03 -5.52 13.83
C HIS A 47 18.35 -5.49 13.07
N THR A 48 19.35 -4.74 13.54
CA THR A 48 20.70 -4.81 12.98
C THR A 48 21.27 -6.20 13.25
N ARG A 49 21.43 -6.97 12.17
CA ARG A 49 21.94 -8.34 12.23
C ARG A 49 23.37 -8.28 12.77
N SER A 50 23.62 -8.86 13.94
CA SER A 50 24.98 -9.16 14.39
C SER A 50 25.62 -10.10 13.36
N ALA A 51 26.69 -9.63 12.72
CA ALA A 51 27.43 -10.33 11.68
C ALA A 51 28.07 -11.63 12.17
#